data_AF-A0A3D8Q9U3-F1
#
_entry.id   AF-A0A3D8Q9U3-F1
#
_cell.length_a   1.000
_cell.length_b   1.000
_cell.length_c   1.000
_cell.angle_alpha   90.00
_cell.angle_beta   90.00
_cell.angle_gamma   90.00
#
_symmetry.space_group_name_H-M   'P 1'
#
loop_
_entity.id
_entity.type
_entity.pdbx_description
1 polymer ?
#
loop_
_entity_poly.entity_id
_entity_poly.type
_entity_poly.pdbx_seq_one_letter_code
_entity_poly.pdbx_strand_id
1 'polypeptide(L)'
;MKISVASIVATLSLTSTVAADDWQCNGAWGDGGLRRYSFKFQGYCEDRYGQCFLDALRSNGLPPHNWQAWDLGDGWWEADFSLTAGMGPEVNNAIKSVTNTWRGCWNGQ
;
A
#
# COMPACT_ATOMS: atom_id res chain seq x y z
N MET A 1 18.28 -49.60 -29.00
CA MET A 1 17.52 -48.64 -28.17
C MET A 1 18.21 -47.29 -28.23
N LYS A 2 17.52 -46.24 -28.71
CA LYS A 2 18.01 -44.86 -28.67
C LYS A 2 17.34 -44.19 -27.48
N ILE A 3 18.12 -43.79 -26.47
CA ILE A 3 17.62 -43.03 -25.32
C ILE A 3 17.89 -41.56 -25.62
N SER A 4 16.84 -40.80 -25.90
CA SER A 4 16.92 -39.33 -25.96
C SER A 4 16.86 -38.78 -24.54
N VAL A 5 17.95 -38.19 -24.08
CA VAL A 5 17.98 -37.41 -22.83
C VAL A 5 17.68 -35.96 -23.20
N ALA A 6 16.41 -35.56 -23.07
CA ALA A 6 16.03 -34.16 -23.15
C ALA A 6 16.45 -33.48 -21.84
N SER A 7 17.58 -32.77 -21.87
CA SER A 7 18.07 -31.97 -20.75
C SER A 7 17.09 -30.82 -20.47
N ILE A 8 16.31 -30.96 -19.40
CA ILE A 8 15.50 -29.89 -18.84
C ILE A 8 16.47 -28.88 -18.20
N VAL A 9 16.73 -27.78 -18.89
CA VAL A 9 17.41 -26.63 -18.29
C VAL A 9 16.39 -25.95 -17.39
N ALA A 10 16.53 -26.15 -16.08
CA ALA A 10 15.77 -25.42 -15.08
C ALA A 10 16.20 -23.94 -15.10
N THR A 11 15.27 -23.07 -15.47
CA THR A 11 15.44 -21.62 -15.36
C THR A 11 15.43 -21.25 -13.87
N LEU A 12 16.60 -20.92 -13.33
CA LEU A 12 16.72 -20.24 -12.05
C LEU A 12 16.22 -18.80 -12.24
N SER A 13 14.95 -18.56 -11.92
CA SER A 13 14.44 -17.21 -11.70
C SER A 13 15.16 -16.64 -10.48
N LEU A 14 16.09 -15.70 -10.72
CA LEU A 14 16.67 -14.86 -9.68
C LEU A 14 15.52 -14.18 -8.94
N THR A 15 15.32 -14.58 -7.69
CA THR A 15 14.39 -13.93 -6.78
C THR A 15 14.85 -12.49 -6.63
N SER A 16 14.03 -11.56 -7.11
CA SER A 16 14.14 -10.14 -6.80
C SER A 16 14.38 -10.00 -5.30
N THR A 17 15.40 -9.22 -4.92
CA THR A 17 15.54 -8.75 -3.54
C THR A 17 14.23 -8.09 -3.17
N VAL A 18 13.42 -8.79 -2.38
CA VAL A 18 12.15 -8.30 -1.85
C VAL A 18 12.51 -7.07 -1.04
N ALA A 19 12.17 -5.88 -1.53
CA ALA A 19 12.20 -4.68 -0.72
C ALA A 19 11.39 -5.02 0.53
N ALA A 20 12.00 -4.91 1.71
CA ALA A 20 11.32 -5.29 2.94
C ALA A 20 10.00 -4.51 3.04
N ASP A 21 8.90 -5.23 3.26
CA ASP A 21 7.56 -4.65 3.22
C ASP A 21 7.44 -3.53 4.27
N ASP A 22 7.35 -2.28 3.82
CA ASP A 22 7.35 -1.11 4.69
C ASP A 22 6.27 -0.08 4.31
N TRP A 23 5.76 0.66 5.29
CA TRP A 23 4.84 1.76 5.05
C TRP A 23 5.09 2.92 6.02
N GLN A 24 4.87 4.14 5.59
CA GLN A 24 5.17 5.34 6.37
C GLN A 24 4.05 6.35 6.19
N CYS A 25 3.59 6.97 7.28
CA CYS A 25 2.70 8.11 7.14
C CYS A 25 3.49 9.27 6.50
N ASN A 26 2.92 9.87 5.46
CA ASN A 26 3.47 11.05 4.79
C ASN A 26 2.80 12.34 5.29
N GLY A 27 1.65 12.20 5.97
CA GLY A 27 1.02 13.27 6.73
C GLY A 27 -0.51 13.22 6.66
N ALA A 28 -1.14 14.10 7.43
CA ALA A 28 -2.56 14.37 7.30
C ALA A 28 -2.84 15.86 7.49
N TRP A 29 -3.58 16.49 6.57
CA TRP A 29 -3.89 17.93 6.59
C TRP A 29 -5.35 18.22 6.21
N GLY A 30 -5.80 19.45 6.45
CA GLY A 30 -7.17 19.87 6.18
C GLY A 30 -7.45 19.94 4.68
N ASP A 31 -8.60 19.44 4.25
CA ASP A 31 -9.05 19.45 2.86
C ASP A 31 -10.51 19.92 2.80
N GLY A 32 -10.71 21.21 3.06
CA GLY A 32 -12.04 21.81 3.23
C GLY A 32 -12.78 21.21 4.43
N GLY A 33 -13.95 20.62 4.19
CA GLY A 33 -14.74 19.92 5.21
C GLY A 33 -14.25 18.50 5.52
N LEU A 34 -13.21 18.03 4.81
CA LEU A 34 -12.60 16.71 4.96
C LEU A 34 -11.19 16.83 5.56
N ARG A 35 -10.60 15.67 5.82
CA ARG A 35 -9.19 15.51 6.16
C ARG A 35 -8.54 14.65 5.09
N ARG A 36 -7.43 15.13 4.54
CA ARG A 36 -6.59 14.39 3.58
C ARG A 36 -5.53 13.61 4.33
N TYR A 37 -5.32 12.36 3.93
CA TYR A 37 -4.35 11.43 4.49
C TYR A 37 -3.44 10.97 3.36
N SER A 38 -2.13 11.03 3.58
CA SER A 38 -1.14 10.48 2.65
C SER A 38 -0.19 9.53 3.39
N PHE A 39 0.13 8.41 2.74
CA PHE A 39 1.10 7.45 3.25
C PHE A 39 1.87 6.81 2.10
N LYS A 40 3.14 6.50 2.36
CA LYS A 40 4.02 5.75 1.46
C LYS A 40 4.01 4.27 1.80
N PHE A 41 4.20 3.42 0.81
CA PHE A 41 4.30 1.97 0.98
C PHE A 41 5.25 1.33 -0.04
N GLN A 42 5.87 0.22 0.33
CA GLN A 42 6.67 -0.67 -0.52
C GLN A 42 6.51 -2.11 0.00
N GLY A 43 6.63 -3.10 -0.87
CA GLY A 43 6.27 -4.51 -0.62
C GLY A 43 4.77 -4.77 -0.47
N TYR A 44 3.91 -3.76 -0.70
CA TYR A 44 2.46 -3.87 -0.50
C TYR A 44 1.67 -3.39 -1.72
N CYS A 45 1.06 -4.30 -2.47
CA CYS A 45 0.00 -3.98 -3.44
C CYS A 45 0.37 -2.95 -4.53
N GLU A 46 1.65 -2.81 -4.87
CA GLU A 46 2.13 -1.99 -5.99
C GLU A 46 1.60 -2.50 -7.33
N ASP A 47 1.54 -3.83 -7.48
CA ASP A 47 0.99 -4.53 -8.65
C ASP A 47 -0.50 -4.22 -8.87
N ARG A 48 -1.17 -3.70 -7.83
CA ARG A 48 -2.58 -3.30 -7.85
C ARG A 48 -2.79 -1.81 -7.62
N TYR A 49 -1.76 -0.97 -7.79
CA TYR A 49 -1.86 0.48 -7.61
C TYR A 49 -2.50 0.85 -6.26
N GLY A 50 -2.08 0.18 -5.19
CA GLY A 50 -2.58 0.42 -3.83
C GLY A 50 -4.02 -0.06 -3.56
N GLN A 51 -4.67 -0.81 -4.46
CA GLN A 51 -6.09 -1.14 -4.29
C GLN A 51 -6.43 -1.97 -3.06
N CYS A 52 -5.49 -2.75 -2.52
CA CYS A 52 -5.72 -3.45 -1.26
C CYS A 52 -6.03 -2.49 -0.11
N PHE A 53 -5.38 -1.33 -0.08
CA PHE A 53 -5.63 -0.30 0.92
C PHE A 53 -7.00 0.34 0.71
N LEU A 54 -7.39 0.65 -0.53
CA LEU A 54 -8.72 1.17 -0.83
C LEU A 54 -9.83 0.18 -0.43
N ASP A 55 -9.64 -1.11 -0.75
CA ASP A 55 -10.57 -2.17 -0.39
C ASP A 55 -10.67 -2.34 1.14
N ALA A 56 -9.54 -2.25 1.86
CA ALA A 56 -9.50 -2.29 3.31
C ALA A 56 -10.22 -1.10 3.95
N LEU A 57 -9.98 0.12 3.46
CA LEU A 57 -10.67 1.33 3.92
C LEU A 57 -12.19 1.18 3.75
N ARG A 58 -12.64 0.76 2.57
CA ARG A 58 -14.06 0.55 2.26
C ARG A 58 -14.69 -0.55 3.11
N SER A 59 -13.97 -1.64 3.34
CA SER A 59 -14.44 -2.75 4.19
C SER A 59 -14.59 -2.34 5.67
N ASN A 60 -13.86 -1.31 6.10
CA ASN A 60 -14.02 -0.68 7.42
C ASN A 60 -15.08 0.44 7.43
N GLY A 61 -15.89 0.57 6.38
CA GLY A 61 -16.95 1.57 6.29
C GLY A 61 -16.45 3.00 6.08
N LEU A 62 -15.18 3.17 5.70
CA LEU A 62 -14.61 4.47 5.37
C LEU A 62 -14.81 4.71 3.87
N PRO A 63 -15.52 5.77 3.44
CA PRO A 63 -15.72 6.07 2.02
C PRO A 63 -14.66 7.07 1.52
N PRO A 64 -13.50 6.62 0.97
CA PRO A 64 -12.40 7.53 0.65
C PRO A 64 -12.75 8.32 -0.60
N HIS A 65 -12.54 9.63 -0.53
CA HIS A 65 -12.69 10.56 -1.65
C HIS A 65 -11.34 10.82 -2.28
N ASN A 66 -11.32 11.07 -3.60
CA ASN A 66 -10.11 11.45 -4.34
C ASN A 66 -8.94 10.46 -4.15
N TRP A 67 -9.23 9.16 -4.08
CA TRP A 67 -8.19 8.13 -3.99
C TRP A 67 -7.21 8.25 -5.17
N GLN A 68 -5.94 8.38 -4.84
CA GLN A 68 -4.81 8.44 -5.76
C GLN A 68 -3.72 7.52 -5.24
N ALA A 69 -3.08 6.78 -6.13
CA ALA A 69 -1.88 6.01 -5.81
C ALA A 69 -0.91 6.09 -6.98
N TRP A 70 0.37 6.36 -6.70
CA TRP A 70 1.39 6.52 -7.72
C TRP A 70 2.77 6.06 -7.25
N ASP A 71 3.59 5.64 -8.20
CA ASP A 71 5.00 5.28 -8.00
C ASP A 71 5.84 6.56 -7.83
N LEU A 72 6.72 6.58 -6.83
CA LEU A 72 7.66 7.67 -6.58
C LEU A 72 8.98 7.51 -7.36
N GLY A 73 9.22 6.35 -7.97
CA GLY A 73 10.40 6.04 -8.78
C GLY A 73 11.65 5.65 -7.98
N ASP A 74 11.53 5.52 -6.65
CA ASP A 74 12.58 5.12 -5.72
C ASP A 74 12.29 3.79 -5.00
N GLY A 75 11.33 3.02 -5.53
CA GLY A 75 10.84 1.78 -4.95
C GLY A 75 9.66 1.96 -3.99
N TRP A 76 9.32 3.21 -3.65
CA TRP A 76 8.13 3.53 -2.87
C TRP A 76 6.97 3.95 -3.75
N TRP A 77 5.79 3.63 -3.28
CA TRP A 77 4.53 4.17 -3.77
C TRP A 77 3.93 5.10 -2.74
N GLU A 78 3.12 6.04 -3.17
CA GLU A 78 2.34 6.91 -2.30
C GLU A 78 0.86 6.75 -2.60
N ALA A 79 0.05 6.67 -1.55
CA ALA A 79 -1.40 6.73 -1.63
C ALA A 79 -1.92 7.96 -0.88
N ASP A 80 -2.90 8.62 -1.48
CA ASP A 80 -3.49 9.84 -0.96
C ASP A 80 -5.02 9.84 -1.18
N PHE A 81 -5.77 10.24 -0.15
CA PHE A 81 -7.23 10.28 -0.17
C PHE A 81 -7.77 11.19 0.94
N SER A 82 -9.03 11.59 0.81
CA SER A 82 -9.74 12.41 1.79
C SER A 82 -10.89 11.63 2.45
N LEU A 83 -11.08 11.83 3.75
CA LEU A 83 -12.19 11.28 4.55
C LEU A 83 -12.78 12.35 5.47
N THR A 84 -13.94 12.05 6.07
CA THR A 84 -14.46 12.85 7.18
C THR A 84 -13.39 13.03 8.27
N ALA A 85 -13.27 14.25 8.79
CA ALA A 85 -12.32 14.54 9.86
C ALA A 85 -12.61 13.68 11.11
N GLY A 86 -11.57 13.27 11.82
CA GLY A 86 -11.67 12.44 13.03
C GLY A 86 -11.52 10.93 12.81
N MET A 87 -11.47 10.47 11.57
CA MET A 87 -11.37 9.03 11.21
C MET A 87 -9.93 8.47 11.23
N GLY A 88 -8.99 9.15 11.89
CA GLY A 88 -7.57 8.77 11.90
C GLY A 88 -7.31 7.37 12.47
N PRO A 89 -7.90 6.99 13.61
CA PRO A 89 -7.76 5.64 14.16
C PRO A 89 -8.26 4.54 13.21
N GLU A 90 -9.39 4.76 12.54
CA GLU A 90 -10.00 3.82 11.61
C GLU A 90 -9.17 3.67 10.34
N VAL A 91 -8.63 4.77 9.81
CA VAL A 91 -7.65 4.74 8.70
C VAL A 91 -6.45 3.87 9.06
N ASN A 92 -5.90 4.03 10.27
CA ASN A 92 -4.78 3.23 10.72
C ASN A 92 -5.13 1.76 10.89
N ASN A 93 -6.33 1.44 11.37
CA ASN A 93 -6.79 0.05 11.46
C ASN A 93 -6.89 -0.60 10.06
N ALA A 94 -7.39 0.14 9.07
CA ALA A 94 -7.48 -0.33 7.70
C ALA A 94 -6.09 -0.52 7.05
N ILE A 95 -5.14 0.39 7.28
CA ILE A 95 -3.75 0.21 6.80
C ILE A 95 -3.11 -0.99 7.50
N LYS A 96 -3.30 -1.13 8.82
CA LYS A 96 -2.79 -2.27 9.60
C LYS A 96 -3.34 -3.60 9.12
N SER A 97 -4.58 -3.69 8.62
CA SER A 97 -5.10 -4.96 8.10
C SER A 97 -4.42 -5.41 6.80
N VAL A 98 -3.74 -4.50 6.10
CA VAL A 98 -2.90 -4.82 4.94
C VAL A 98 -1.46 -5.07 5.36
N THR A 99 -0.90 -4.22 6.23
CA THR A 99 0.55 -4.20 6.54
C THR A 99 0.94 -4.95 7.80
N ASN A 100 -0.02 -5.43 8.58
CA ASN A 100 0.16 -6.01 9.91
C ASN A 100 0.94 -5.14 10.91
N THR A 101 1.15 -3.85 10.61
CA THR A 101 1.95 -2.94 11.43
C THR A 101 1.16 -1.68 11.76
N TRP A 102 1.34 -1.20 13.00
CA TRP A 102 0.69 0.01 13.51
C TRP A 102 1.73 1.10 13.69
N ARG A 103 1.65 2.18 12.90
CA ARG A 103 2.58 3.32 12.99
C ARG A 103 1.88 4.64 13.32
N GLY A 104 0.60 4.73 12.99
CA GLY A 104 -0.12 5.98 13.09
C GLY A 104 -0.01 6.81 11.82
N CYS A 105 -1.12 7.44 11.47
CA CYS A 105 -1.20 8.45 10.45
C CYS A 105 -2.35 9.38 10.85
N TRP A 106 -2.00 10.39 11.63
CA TRP A 106 -2.93 11.29 12.29
C TRP A 106 -2.53 12.75 12.11
N ASN A 107 -3.49 13.62 12.40
CA ASN A 107 -3.38 15.05 12.24
C ASN A 107 -2.11 15.63 12.87
N GLY A 108 -1.25 16.24 12.06
CA GLY A 108 -0.12 17.04 12.53
C GLY A 108 1.20 16.29 12.75
N GLN A 109 1.33 15.07 12.20
CA GLN A 109 2.64 14.50 11.88
C GLN A 109 3.07 14.92 10.47
#